data_AF-A0A1I0CFQ7-F1
#
_entry.id   AF-A0A1I0CFQ7-F1
#
_cell.length_a   1.000
_cell.length_b   1.000
_cell.length_c   1.000
_cell.angle_alpha   90.00
_cell.angle_beta   90.00
_cell.angle_gamma   90.00
#
_symmetry.space_group_name_H-M   'P 1'
#
loop_
_entity.id
_entity.type
_entity.pdbx_description
1 polymer ?
#
loop_
_entity_poly.entity_id
_entity_poly.type
_entity_poly.pdbx_seq_one_letter_code
_entity_poly.pdbx_strand_id
1 'polypeptide(L)'
;MGQGYVLVNQSKGEIISFSHLPASKARELTGNPVTAAMTTWYLLRNIGNQISFMEEENVPLGYCDVTNLVINDLIRNDIIEDRGIEVIDSNEPEIFIRQLRNKWMDC
;
A
#
# COMPACT_ATOMS: atom_id res chain seq x y z
N MET A 1 13.81 -14.81 4.05
CA MET A 1 13.15 -13.71 3.32
C MET A 1 11.66 -13.91 3.54
N GLY A 2 10.99 -12.97 4.20
CA GLY A 2 9.61 -13.15 4.65
C GLY A 2 8.60 -12.79 3.57
N GLN A 3 7.44 -13.43 3.62
CA GLN A 3 6.38 -13.33 2.62
C GLN A 3 5.69 -11.96 2.65
N GLY A 4 5.49 -11.39 1.47
CA GLY A 4 4.76 -10.13 1.28
C GLY A 4 3.25 -10.34 1.36
N TYR A 5 2.54 -9.30 1.78
CA TYR A 5 1.08 -9.27 1.80
C TYR A 5 0.55 -8.22 0.84
N VAL A 6 -0.71 -8.40 0.44
CA VAL A 6 -1.55 -7.40 -0.21
C VAL A 6 -2.86 -7.25 0.56
N LEU A 7 -3.56 -6.13 0.38
CA LEU A 7 -4.92 -5.97 0.87
C LEU A 7 -5.90 -6.24 -0.28
N VAL A 8 -6.81 -7.18 -0.11
CA VAL A 8 -7.75 -7.62 -1.15
C VAL A 8 -9.16 -7.25 -0.76
N ASN A 9 -9.88 -6.56 -1.65
CA ASN A 9 -11.32 -6.33 -1.54
C ASN A 9 -12.07 -7.27 -2.48
N GLN A 10 -12.59 -8.36 -1.93
CA GLN A 10 -13.30 -9.39 -2.67
C GLN A 10 -14.65 -8.90 -3.20
N SER A 11 -15.27 -7.91 -2.53
CA SER A 11 -16.55 -7.35 -2.95
C SER A 11 -16.45 -6.51 -4.22
N LYS A 12 -15.28 -5.92 -4.51
CA LYS A 12 -15.04 -5.04 -5.67
C LYS A 12 -14.10 -5.62 -6.71
N GLY A 13 -13.35 -6.67 -6.38
CA GLY A 13 -12.27 -7.14 -7.25
C GLY A 13 -11.09 -6.16 -7.28
N GLU A 14 -10.77 -5.54 -6.15
CA GLU A 14 -9.70 -4.54 -6.02
C GLU A 14 -8.56 -5.05 -5.12
N ILE A 15 -7.33 -4.63 -5.39
CA ILE A 15 -6.17 -4.87 -4.52
C ILE A 15 -5.40 -3.58 -4.21
N ILE A 16 -4.77 -3.56 -3.03
CA ILE A 16 -3.67 -2.66 -2.70
C ILE A 16 -2.41 -3.50 -2.57
N SER A 17 -1.47 -3.26 -3.49
CA SER A 17 -0.14 -3.82 -3.48
C SER A 17 0.81 -2.98 -2.62
N PHE A 18 1.68 -3.65 -1.89
CA PHE A 18 2.71 -3.01 -1.06
C PHE A 18 4.13 -3.20 -1.60
N SER A 19 4.29 -3.77 -2.80
CA SER A 19 5.59 -4.23 -3.32
C SER A 19 6.57 -3.08 -3.61
N HIS A 20 6.06 -1.89 -3.97
CA HIS A 20 6.87 -0.67 -4.17
C HIS A 20 6.76 0.33 -3.00
N LEU A 21 6.26 -0.14 -1.86
CA LEU A 21 6.08 0.66 -0.65
C LEU A 21 7.14 0.29 0.40
N PRO A 22 7.42 1.16 1.38
CA PRO A 22 8.47 0.93 2.38
C PRO A 22 8.22 -0.25 3.34
N ALA A 23 7.11 -0.98 3.19
CA ALA A 23 6.73 -2.08 4.06
C ALA A 23 5.82 -3.05 3.31
N SER A 24 6.13 -4.35 3.33
CA SER A 24 5.30 -5.40 2.68
C SER A 24 5.03 -6.62 3.56
N LYS A 25 5.77 -6.80 4.66
CA LYS A 25 5.56 -7.92 5.61
C LYS A 25 4.64 -7.51 6.75
N ALA A 26 3.96 -8.46 7.40
CA ALA A 26 3.02 -8.19 8.49
C ALA A 26 3.55 -7.22 9.57
N ARG A 27 4.77 -7.46 10.09
CA ARG A 27 5.40 -6.56 11.10
C ARG A 27 5.68 -5.17 10.55
N GLU A 28 6.15 -5.08 9.31
CA GLU A 28 6.47 -3.82 8.65
C GLU A 28 5.20 -3.04 8.34
N LEU A 29 4.17 -3.70 7.80
CA LEU A 29 2.86 -3.11 7.51
C LEU A 29 2.20 -2.55 8.77
N THR A 30 2.30 -3.27 9.88
CA THR A 30 1.73 -2.82 11.16
C THR A 30 2.52 -1.64 11.75
N GLY A 31 3.84 -1.63 11.57
CA GLY A 31 4.73 -0.63 12.16
C GLY A 31 5.01 0.60 11.29
N ASN A 32 4.70 0.55 9.99
CA ASN A 32 4.96 1.64 9.07
C ASN A 32 3.75 2.60 9.00
N PRO A 33 3.91 3.89 9.37
CA PRO A 33 2.79 4.83 9.44
C PRO A 33 2.08 5.11 8.12
N VAL A 34 2.75 4.95 6.98
CA VAL A 34 2.14 5.17 5.66
C VAL A 34 1.23 4.00 5.32
N THR A 35 1.74 2.76 5.39
CA THR A 35 0.95 1.59 5.03
C THR A 35 -0.20 1.37 6.01
N ALA A 36 0.01 1.64 7.30
CA ALA A 36 -1.07 1.63 8.30
C ALA A 36 -2.16 2.67 7.99
N ALA A 37 -1.78 3.89 7.57
CA ALA A 37 -2.74 4.90 7.15
C ALA A 37 -3.48 4.49 5.86
N MET A 38 -2.77 3.92 4.88
CA MET A 38 -3.36 3.40 3.64
C MET A 38 -4.40 2.32 3.92
N THR A 39 -4.06 1.31 4.72
CA THR A 39 -4.98 0.25 5.11
C THR A 39 -6.21 0.82 5.83
N THR A 40 -5.99 1.68 6.84
CA THR A 40 -7.09 2.25 7.62
C THR A 40 -8.02 3.09 6.75
N TRP A 41 -7.47 3.97 5.92
CA TRP A 41 -8.22 4.81 4.99
C TRP A 41 -9.06 3.97 4.03
N TYR A 42 -8.46 2.94 3.43
CA TYR A 42 -9.16 2.07 2.51
C TYR A 42 -10.30 1.30 3.18
N LEU A 43 -10.10 0.78 4.40
CA LEU A 43 -11.15 0.11 5.17
C LEU A 43 -12.31 1.07 5.49
N LEU A 44 -12.01 2.30 5.91
CA LEU A 44 -13.04 3.32 6.21
C LEU A 44 -13.85 3.73 4.96
N ARG A 45 -13.23 3.75 3.78
CA ARG A 45 -13.90 4.09 2.51
C ARG A 45 -14.72 2.95 1.94
N ASN A 46 -14.54 1.73 2.46
CA ASN A 46 -15.17 0.51 1.96
C ASN A 46 -15.85 -0.27 3.10
N ILE A 47 -16.47 0.44 4.05
CA ILE A 47 -17.19 -0.16 5.18
C ILE A 47 -18.22 -1.17 4.67
N GLY A 48 -18.20 -2.36 5.27
CA GLY A 48 -19.11 -3.46 4.92
C GLY A 48 -18.67 -4.31 3.73
N ASN A 49 -17.55 -3.99 3.05
CA ASN A 49 -16.96 -4.87 2.05
C ASN A 49 -16.18 -6.02 2.69
N GLN A 50 -16.03 -7.12 1.95
CA GLN A 50 -15.19 -8.26 2.34
C GLN A 50 -13.73 -7.94 1.99
N ILE A 51 -13.01 -7.41 2.97
CA ILE A 51 -11.61 -6.99 2.82
C ILE A 51 -10.74 -7.81 3.77
N SER A 52 -9.64 -8.36 3.23
CA SER A 52 -8.70 -9.17 4.00
C SER A 52 -7.28 -9.00 3.48
N PHE A 53 -6.30 -9.20 4.36
CA PHE A 53 -4.92 -9.42 3.92
C PHE A 53 -4.77 -10.81 3.30
N MET A 54 -3.96 -10.90 2.25
CA MET A 54 -3.61 -12.14 1.57
C MET A 54 -2.12 -12.11 1.22
N GLU A 55 -1.47 -13.26 1.20
CA GLU A 55 -0.12 -13.38 0.68
C GLU A 55 -0.11 -13.06 -0.82
N GLU A 56 0.89 -12.30 -1.28
CA GLU A 56 0.98 -11.81 -2.66
C GLU A 56 0.90 -12.93 -3.70
N GLU A 57 1.47 -14.09 -3.40
CA GLU A 57 1.48 -15.28 -4.27
C GLU A 57 0.08 -15.89 -4.48
N ASN A 58 -0.86 -15.62 -3.58
CA ASN A 58 -2.20 -16.21 -3.60
C ASN A 58 -3.26 -15.29 -4.22
N VAL A 59 -2.86 -14.11 -4.71
CA VAL A 59 -3.80 -13.10 -5.22
C VAL A 59 -4.50 -13.60 -6.48
N PRO A 60 -5.84 -13.59 -6.53
CA PRO A 60 -6.56 -14.00 -7.72
C PRO A 60 -6.26 -13.10 -8.92
N LEU A 61 -6.12 -13.70 -10.10
CA LEU A 61 -5.96 -12.97 -11.35
C LEU A 61 -7.22 -12.13 -11.66
N GLY A 62 -7.01 -10.99 -12.32
CA GLY A 62 -8.10 -10.13 -12.82
C GLY A 62 -8.59 -9.09 -11.81
N TYR A 63 -8.00 -9.00 -10.62
CA TYR A 63 -8.27 -7.89 -9.70
C TYR A 63 -7.60 -6.60 -10.19
N CYS A 64 -8.25 -5.46 -9.97
CA CYS A 64 -7.74 -4.15 -10.32
C CYS A 64 -6.86 -3.60 -9.20
N ASP A 65 -5.61 -3.23 -9.52
CA ASP A 65 -4.74 -2.55 -8.58
C ASP A 65 -5.15 -1.08 -8.42
N VAL A 66 -5.60 -0.72 -7.22
CA VAL A 66 -6.04 0.63 -6.85
C VAL A 66 -5.05 1.36 -5.94
N THR A 67 -3.84 0.83 -5.75
CA THR A 67 -2.81 1.38 -4.86
C THR A 67 -2.54 2.86 -5.12
N ASN A 68 -2.34 3.22 -6.38
CA ASN A 68 -2.08 4.62 -6.76
C ASN A 68 -3.29 5.53 -6.53
N LEU A 69 -4.52 5.02 -6.69
CA LEU A 69 -5.73 5.79 -6.39
C LEU A 69 -5.80 6.10 -4.89
N VAL A 70 -5.52 5.11 -4.04
CA VAL A 70 -5.50 5.28 -2.58
C VAL A 70 -4.42 6.24 -2.14
N ILE A 71 -3.21 6.14 -2.71
CA ILE A 71 -2.10 7.08 -2.43
C ILE A 71 -2.51 8.50 -2.81
N ASN A 72 -3.06 8.70 -4.02
CA ASN A 72 -3.47 10.02 -4.48
C ASN A 72 -4.57 10.62 -3.60
N ASP A 73 -5.51 9.81 -3.11
CA ASP A 73 -6.56 10.26 -2.21
C ASP A 73 -5.99 10.68 -0.84
N LEU A 74 -5.03 9.94 -0.29
CA LEU A 74 -4.36 10.31 0.97
C LEU A 74 -3.54 11.60 0.84
N ILE A 75 -2.86 11.79 -0.29
CA ILE A 75 -2.12 13.04 -0.60
C ILE A 75 -3.09 14.21 -0.69
N ARG A 76 -4.21 14.05 -1.41
CA ARG A 76 -5.24 15.09 -1.55
C ARG A 76 -5.87 15.49 -0.22
N ASN A 77 -5.96 14.56 0.72
CA ASN A 77 -6.51 14.79 2.06
C ASN A 77 -5.44 15.17 3.09
N ASP A 78 -4.21 15.49 2.65
CA ASP A 78 -3.13 15.97 3.51
C ASP A 78 -2.72 15.00 4.63
N ILE A 79 -2.88 13.69 4.40
CA ILE A 79 -2.52 12.64 5.38
C ILE A 79 -1.08 12.17 5.14
N ILE A 80 -0.72 11.96 3.87
CA ILE A 80 0.63 11.58 3.46
C ILE A 80 1.18 12.58 2.44
N GLU A 81 2.50 12.59 2.29
CA GLU A 81 3.21 13.27 1.22
C GLU A 81 4.03 12.28 0.41
N ASP A 82 4.19 12.60 -0.87
CA ASP A 82 5.06 11.88 -1.79
C ASP A 82 6.35 12.68 -2.02
N ARG A 83 7.48 12.06 -1.70
CA ARG A 83 8.82 12.63 -1.86
C ARG A 83 9.56 12.06 -3.07
N GLY A 84 8.86 11.37 -3.95
CA GLY A 84 9.40 10.79 -5.17
C GLY A 84 9.77 9.32 -5.02
N ILE A 85 10.77 8.90 -5.79
CA ILE A 85 11.14 7.49 -5.95
C ILE A 85 12.61 7.31 -5.58
N GLU A 86 12.90 6.28 -4.78
CA GLU A 86 14.24 5.76 -4.56
C GLU A 86 14.43 4.50 -5.41
N VAL A 87 15.27 4.60 -6.43
CA VAL A 87 15.62 3.46 -7.29
C VAL A 87 16.68 2.63 -6.57
N ILE A 88 16.40 1.35 -6.35
CA ILE A 88 17.31 0.45 -5.62
C ILE A 88 18.44 -0.02 -6.53
N ASP A 89 18.14 -0.29 -7.81
CA ASP A 89 19.13 -0.64 -8.83
C ASP A 89 18.98 0.25 -10.06
N SER A 90 20.04 0.99 -10.40
CA SER A 90 20.04 1.88 -11.56
C SER A 90 19.97 1.15 -12.90
N ASN A 91 20.28 -0.15 -12.94
CA ASN A 91 20.17 -0.98 -14.14
C ASN A 91 18.78 -1.61 -14.29
N GLU A 92 17.98 -1.65 -13.21
CA GLU A 92 16.63 -2.21 -13.19
C GLU A 92 15.66 -1.18 -12.58
N PRO A 93 15.23 -0.16 -13.36
CA PRO A 93 14.43 0.96 -12.85
C PRO A 93 13.05 0.58 -12.33
N GLU A 94 12.60 -0.66 -12.59
CA GLU A 94 11.37 -1.24 -12.04
C GLU A 94 11.53 -1.64 -10.57
N ILE A 95 12.76 -1.79 -10.07
CA ILE A 95 13.06 -2.06 -8.66
C ILE A 95 13.25 -0.73 -7.93
N PHE A 96 12.14 -0.21 -7.42
CA PHE A 96 12.13 1.05 -6.69
C PHE A 96 11.20 1.03 -5.48
N ILE A 97 11.45 1.95 -4.54
CA ILE A 97 10.59 2.26 -3.40
C ILE A 97 10.08 3.69 -3.55
N ARG A 98 8.76 3.86 -3.48
CA ARG A 98 8.16 5.18 -3.40
C ARG A 98 8.34 5.76 -2.01
N GLN A 99 8.91 6.95 -1.93
CA GLN A 99 9.22 7.65 -0.69
C GLN A 99 7.99 8.38 -0.19
N LEU A 100 7.10 7.65 0.49
CA LEU A 100 5.92 8.23 1.13
C LEU A 100 6.21 8.54 2.60
N ARG A 101 5.68 9.65 3.12
CA ARG A 101 5.75 10.01 4.54
C ARG A 101 4.37 10.35 5.07
N ASN A 102 4.06 9.87 6.26
CA ASN A 102 2.85 10.29 6.98
C ASN A 102 3.13 11.63 7.66
N LYS A 103 2.33 12.66 7.33
CA LYS A 103 2.53 14.04 7.82
C LYS A 103 2.31 14.19 9.33
N TRP A 104 1.57 13.26 9.93
CA TRP A 104 1.18 13.32 11.35
C TRP A 104 2.24 12.71 12.28
N MET A 105 3.32 12.18 11.72
CA MET A 105 4.42 11.56 12.50
C MET A 105 5.56 12.53 12.84
N ASP A 106 5.46 13.77 12.36
CA ASP A 106 6.46 14.82 12.59
C ASP A 106 6.05 15.64 13.81
N CYS A 107 6.18 15.03 14.99
CA CYS A 107 5.98 15.65 16.28
C CYS A 107 7.31 16.16 16.85
#